data_AF-A0A1F1ZXM5-F1
#
_entry.id   AF-A0A1F1ZXM5-F1
#
_cell.length_a   1.000
_cell.length_b   1.000
_cell.length_c   1.000
_cell.angle_alpha   90.00
_cell.angle_beta   90.00
_cell.angle_gamma   90.00
#
_symmetry.space_group_name_H-M   'P 1'
#
loop_
_entity.id
_entity.type
_entity.pdbx_description
1 polymer ?
#
loop_
_entity_poly.entity_id
_entity_poly.type
_entity_poly.pdbx_seq_one_letter_code
_entity_poly.pdbx_strand_id
1 'polypeptide(L)' 'MARDAQPGEIGEAAYDVPVSFNPERRQYRVRLVVRPDPVRVENDLGAENTDPYLNLVQEA' A
#
# COMPACT_ATOMS: atom_id res chain seq x y z
N MET A 1 3.23 4.41 -0.27
CA MET A 1 2.78 3.25 -1.09
C MET A 1 4.02 2.54 -1.60
N ALA A 2 4.08 1.20 -1.52
CA ALA A 2 5.25 0.45 -1.99
C ALA A 2 5.28 0.40 -3.52
N ARG A 3 6.46 0.56 -4.11
CA ARG A 3 6.70 0.40 -5.56
C ARG A 3 7.74 -0.69 -5.80
N ASP A 4 7.80 -1.20 -7.02
CA ASP A 4 8.85 -2.14 -7.40
C ASP A 4 10.24 -1.48 -7.32
N ALA A 5 11.22 -2.24 -6.83
CA ALA A 5 12.60 -1.83 -6.75
C ALA A 5 13.23 -1.73 -8.15
N GLN A 6 14.00 -0.68 -8.39
CA GLN A 6 14.83 -0.52 -9.58
C GLN A 6 16.18 -1.24 -9.39
N PRO A 7 16.92 -1.51 -10.49
CA PRO A 7 18.25 -2.10 -10.39
C PRO A 7 19.18 -1.29 -9.47
N GLY A 8 19.79 -1.97 -8.49
CA GLY A 8 20.71 -1.35 -7.53
C GLY A 8 20.04 -0.82 -6.25
N GLU A 9 18.71 -0.79 -6.17
CA GLU A 9 18.01 -0.44 -4.94
C GLU A 9 17.93 -1.64 -3.98
N ILE A 10 18.03 -1.36 -2.68
CA ILE A 10 17.78 -2.35 -1.63
C ILE A 10 16.28 -2.33 -1.33
N GLY A 11 15.57 -3.35 -1.80
CA GLY A 11 14.14 -3.52 -1.55
C GLY A 11 13.84 -4.63 -0.53
N GLU A 12 12.64 -4.60 0.01
CA GLU A 12 12.07 -5.67 0.82
C GLU A 12 11.45 -6.75 -0.07
N ALA A 13 11.59 -8.02 0.30
CA ALA A 13 11.00 -9.13 -0.44
C ALA A 13 9.49 -9.25 -0.17
N ALA A 14 8.67 -9.21 -1.23
CA ALA A 14 7.23 -9.42 -1.19
C ALA A 14 6.82 -10.58 -2.10
N TYR A 15 6.04 -11.54 -1.59
CA TYR A 15 5.58 -12.73 -2.32
C TYR A 15 4.13 -12.55 -2.80
N ASP A 16 3.93 -11.64 -3.74
CA ASP A 16 2.61 -11.18 -4.16
C ASP A 16 2.43 -11.10 -5.68
N VAL A 17 3.46 -11.42 -6.49
CA VAL A 17 3.34 -11.45 -7.95
C VAL A 17 2.62 -12.72 -8.37
N PRO A 18 1.39 -12.66 -8.92
CA PRO A 18 0.67 -13.86 -9.31
C PRO A 18 1.29 -14.49 -10.57
N VAL A 19 1.57 -15.78 -10.49
CA VAL A 19 2.12 -16.59 -11.59
C VAL A 19 1.14 -17.64 -12.08
N SER A 20 0.30 -18.16 -11.18
CA SER A 20 -0.81 -19.04 -11.53
C SER A 20 -2.05 -18.67 -10.73
N PHE A 21 -3.15 -18.49 -11.44
CA PHE A 21 -4.47 -18.25 -10.85
C PHE A 21 -5.32 -19.52 -10.70
N ASN A 22 -4.81 -20.69 -11.10
CA ASN A 22 -5.53 -21.95 -10.93
C ASN A 22 -5.88 -22.15 -9.44
N PRO A 23 -7.15 -22.37 -9.07
CA PRO A 23 -7.56 -22.48 -7.67
C PRO A 23 -6.92 -23.65 -6.93
N GLU A 24 -6.62 -24.76 -7.62
CA GLU A 24 -5.96 -25.94 -7.04
C GLU A 24 -4.44 -25.73 -6.90
N ARG A 25 -3.86 -24.82 -7.69
CA ARG A 25 -2.42 -24.57 -7.77
C ARG A 25 -2.12 -23.08 -7.93
N ARG A 26 -2.53 -22.28 -6.95
CA ARG A 26 -2.18 -20.86 -6.92
C ARG A 26 -0.67 -20.72 -6.71
N GLN A 27 -0.03 -19.91 -7.55
CA GLN A 27 1.41 -19.68 -7.47
C GLN A 27 1.67 -18.18 -7.48
N TYR A 28 2.62 -17.78 -6.65
CA TYR A 28 3.11 -16.40 -6.60
C TYR A 28 4.64 -16.43 -6.71
N ARG A 29 5.23 -15.26 -6.95
CA ARG A 29 6.68 -15.08 -6.93
C ARG A 29 7.07 -13.88 -6.09
N VAL A 30 8.32 -13.92 -5.65
CA VAL A 30 8.94 -12.81 -4.93
C VAL A 30 9.22 -11.67 -5.91
N ARG A 31 8.89 -10.44 -5.51
CA ARG A 31 9.44 -9.20 -6.03
C ARG A 31 10.12 -8.42 -4.92
N LEU A 32 11.04 -7.54 -5.29
CA LEU A 32 11.62 -6.58 -4.36
C LEU A 32 10.84 -5.26 -4.45
N VAL A 33 10.43 -4.71 -3.31
CA VAL A 33 9.69 -3.46 -3.23
C VAL A 33 10.41 -2.45 -2.36
N VAL A 34 10.33 -1.18 -2.74
CA VAL A 34 10.86 -0.05 -1.96
C VAL A 34 9.68 0.74 -1.39
N ARG A 35 9.78 1.09 -0.11
CA ARG A 35 8.86 2.04 0.55
C ARG A 35 9.56 3.39 0.65
N PRO A 36 9.29 4.33 -0.28
CA PRO A 36 9.81 5.68 -0.15
C PRO A 36 9.22 6.37 1.08
N ASP A 37 9.94 7.35 1.59
CA ASP A 37 9.43 8.20 2.67
C ASP A 37 8.09 8.82 2.28
N PRO A 38 7.13 8.92 3.22
CA PRO A 38 5.87 9.59 2.96
C PRO A 38 6.11 11.01 2.46
N VAL A 39 5.48 11.36 1.34
CA VAL A 39 5.49 12.74 0.85
C VAL A 39 4.43 13.52 1.61
N ARG A 40 4.85 14.58 2.30
CA ARG A 40 3.91 15.54 2.87
C ARG A 40 3.26 16.32 1.72
N VAL A 41 1.95 16.22 1.63
CA VAL A 41 1.14 17.03 0.70
C VAL A 41 0.51 18.15 1.54
N GLU A 42 0.85 19.40 1.22
CA GLU A 42 0.19 20.53 1.85
C GLU A 42 -1.27 20.61 1.35
N ASN A 43 -2.19 20.80 2.28
CA ASN A 43 -3.59 21.01 1.98
C ASN A 43 -3.95 22.46 2.29
N ASP A 44 -4.10 23.27 1.24
CA ASP A 44 -4.43 24.70 1.35
C ASP A 44 -5.79 24.95 2.03
N LEU A 45 -6.67 23.94 2.09
CA LEU A 45 -7.97 24.01 2.76
C LEU A 45 -7.91 23.62 4.25
N GLY A 46 -6.73 23.29 4.76
CA GLY A 46 -6.54 22.84 6.14
C GLY A 46 -6.91 21.37 6.37
N ALA A 47 -6.61 20.87 7.57
CA ALA A 47 -6.85 19.46 7.95
C ALA A 47 -8.18 19.25 8.69
N GLU A 48 -8.83 20.33 9.11
CA GLU A 48 -10.06 20.27 9.91
C GLU A 48 -11.28 20.22 9.00
N ASN A 49 -11.64 19.03 8.55
CA ASN A 49 -13.04 18.74 8.24
C ASN A 49 -13.56 17.90 9.40
N THR A 50 -14.18 18.55 10.38
CA THR A 50 -14.88 17.86 11.47
C THR A 50 -16.06 17.12 10.86
N ASP A 51 -15.83 15.89 10.42
CA ASP A 51 -16.89 15.04 9.89
C ASP A 51 -17.88 14.76 11.05
N PRO A 52 -19.11 15.29 10.99
CA PRO A 52 -20.08 15.17 12.08
C PRO A 52 -20.57 13.72 12.25
N TYR A 53 -20.23 12.82 11.32
CA TYR A 53 -20.64 11.41 11.33
C TYR A 53 -19.50 10.46 11.69
N LEU A 54 -18.26 10.94 11.90
CA LEU A 54 -17.08 10.10 12.16
C LEU A 54 -17.26 9.18 13.38
N ASN A 55 -17.99 9.64 14.40
CA ASN A 55 -18.27 8.88 15.63
C ASN A 55 -19.46 7.92 15.48
N LEU A 56 -20.29 8.06 14.44
CA LEU A 56 -21.52 7.27 14.29
C LEU A 56 -21.25 5.83 13.82
N VAL A 57 -20.07 5.56 13.26
CA VAL A 57 -19.70 4.27 12.66
C VAL A 57 -18.93 3.36 13.64
N GLN A 58 -18.41 3.89 14.75
CA GLN A 58 -17.62 3.10 15.71
C GLN A 58 -18.47 2.29 16.71
N GLU A 59 -19.80 2.48 16.73
CA GLU A 59 -20.70 1.82 17.70
C GLU A 59 -21.65 0.76 17.08
N ALA A 60 -21.36 0.23 15.89
CA ALA A 60 -22.19 -0.79 15.22
C ALA A 60 -21.53 -2.18 15.13
#